data_AF-A0A7W0WS16-F1
#
_entry.id   AF-A0A7W0WS16-F1
#
_cell.length_a   1.000
_cell.length_b   1.000
_cell.length_c   1.000
_cell.angle_alpha   90.00
_cell.angle_beta   90.00
_cell.angle_gamma   90.00
#
_symmetry.space_group_name_H-M   'P 1'
#
loop_
_entity.id
_entity.type
_entity.pdbx_description
1 polymer ?
#
loop_
_entity_poly.entity_id
_entity_poly.type
_entity_poly.pdbx_seq_one_letter_code
_entity_poly.pdbx_strand_id
1 'polypeptide(L)' 'TRTLYVNAAAHSSTPNAAGAAVWDESYKIRIGDAINYDRHWRGTVWYMAIYDRALTPQQIMTNREAGIDCSGC' A
#
# COMPACT_ATOMS: atom_id res chain seq x y z
N THR A 1 4.42 -14.07 6.26
CA THR A 1 4.72 -12.92 7.16
C THR A 1 4.21 -11.67 6.48
N ARG A 2 3.77 -10.67 7.24
CA ARG A 2 3.39 -9.36 6.72
C ARG A 2 4.46 -8.37 7.12
N THR A 3 4.99 -7.64 6.13
CA THR A 3 6.05 -6.66 6.36
C THR A 3 5.58 -5.29 5.90
N LEU A 4 5.77 -4.28 6.74
CA LEU A 4 5.58 -2.87 6.38
C LEU A 4 6.93 -2.28 5.97
N TYR A 5 6.96 -1.68 4.78
CA TYR A 5 8.11 -0.93 4.29
C TYR A 5 7.76 0.56 4.20
N VAL A 6 8.66 1.42 4.65
CA VAL A 6 8.58 2.88 4.47
C VAL A 6 9.87 3.31 3.80
N ASN A 7 9.78 4.05 2.69
CA ASN A 7 10.96 4.44 1.88
C ASN A 7 11.88 3.25 1.54
N ALA A 8 11.28 2.10 1.21
CA ALA A 8 11.95 0.81 0.96
C ALA A 8 12.72 0.19 2.16
N ALA A 9 12.69 0.79 3.35
CA ALA A 9 13.23 0.20 4.57
C ALA A 9 12.15 -0.62 5.29
N ALA A 10 12.48 -1.82 5.76
CA ALA A 10 11.57 -2.64 6.56
C ALA A 10 11.41 -2.03 7.96
N HIS A 11 10.17 -1.72 8.37
CA HIS A 11 9.87 -1.13 9.67
C HIS A 11 9.27 -2.13 10.65
N SER A 12 8.43 -3.05 10.17
CA SER A 12 7.83 -4.09 11.03
C SER A 12 7.61 -5.36 10.22
N SER A 13 7.85 -6.52 10.83
CA SER A 13 7.56 -7.83 10.25
C SER A 13 6.83 -8.68 11.28
N THR A 14 5.63 -9.13 10.95
CA THR A 14 4.83 -10.00 11.82
C THR A 14 4.58 -11.34 11.13
N PRO A 15 4.63 -12.48 11.87
CA PRO A 15 4.10 -13.74 11.37
C PRO A 15 2.68 -13.56 10.84
N ASN A 16 2.34 -14.24 9.74
CA ASN A 16 0.96 -14.22 9.27
C ASN A 16 0.12 -15.03 10.25
N ALA A 17 -0.54 -14.36 11.20
CA ALA A 17 -1.57 -14.99 12.03
C ALA A 17 -2.82 -15.17 11.16
N ALA A 18 -2.92 -16.29 10.44
CA ALA A 18 -4.10 -16.83 9.72
C ALA A 18 -4.96 -15.90 8.80
N GLY A 19 -4.66 -14.61 8.69
CA GLY A 19 -5.64 -13.59 8.28
C GLY A 19 -5.84 -13.36 6.78
N ALA A 20 -5.07 -14.03 5.91
CA ALA A 20 -5.34 -13.98 4.47
C ALA A 20 -6.40 -15.01 4.02
N ALA A 21 -6.74 -15.98 4.88
CA ALA A 21 -7.67 -17.05 4.55
C ALA A 21 -9.16 -16.66 4.66
N VAL A 22 -9.46 -15.40 5.00
CA VAL A 22 -10.84 -14.89 5.21
C VAL A 22 -11.18 -13.77 4.21
N TRP A 23 -10.49 -13.75 3.06
CA TRP A 23 -10.79 -12.78 2.01
C TRP A 23 -12.10 -13.13 1.31
N ASP A 24 -12.97 -12.14 1.17
CA ASP A 24 -14.26 -12.24 0.48
C ASP A 24 -14.25 -11.25 -0.69
N GLU A 25 -14.71 -11.68 -1.87
CA GLU A 25 -14.71 -10.88 -3.09
C GLU A 25 -15.66 -9.67 -3.04
N SER A 26 -16.58 -9.63 -2.06
CA SER A 26 -17.44 -8.48 -1.81
C SER A 26 -16.68 -7.27 -1.25
N TYR A 27 -15.49 -7.47 -0.67
CA TYR A 27 -14.68 -6.38 -0.12
C TYR A 27 -14.27 -5.39 -1.21
N LYS A 28 -14.62 -4.12 -0.98
CA LYS A 28 -14.28 -3.01 -1.88
C LYS A 28 -13.05 -2.28 -1.37
N ILE A 29 -12.23 -1.81 -2.30
CA ILE A 29 -11.14 -0.88 -1.98
C ILE A 29 -11.74 0.52 -1.92
N ARG A 30 -11.48 1.24 -0.82
CA ARG A 30 -11.85 2.64 -0.65
C ARG A 30 -10.63 3.43 -0.24
N ILE A 31 -10.46 4.60 -0.84
CA ILE A 31 -9.33 5.50 -0.59
C ILE A 31 -9.91 6.87 -0.30
N GLY A 32 -9.40 7.51 0.75
CA GLY A 32 -9.61 8.94 0.95
C GLY A 32 -10.93 9.38 1.61
N ASP A 33 -11.78 8.46 2.07
CA ASP A 33 -13.01 8.82 2.77
C ASP A 33 -13.37 7.88 3.93
N ALA A 34 -13.91 8.46 5.00
CA ALA A 34 -14.50 7.71 6.09
C ALA A 34 -15.91 7.24 5.69
N ILE A 35 -16.38 6.13 6.28
CA ILE A 35 -17.67 5.50 5.92
C ILE A 35 -18.86 6.48 6.08
N ASN A 36 -18.72 7.46 6.97
CA ASN A 36 -19.71 8.49 7.30
C ASN A 36 -19.47 9.86 6.65
N TYR A 37 -18.51 9.98 5.71
CA TYR A 37 -18.28 11.18 4.88
C TYR A 37 -17.96 12.49 5.65
N ASP A 38 -17.61 12.43 6.93
CA ASP A 38 -17.38 13.63 7.76
C ASP A 38 -15.91 14.07 7.81
N ARG A 39 -15.00 13.26 7.24
CA ARG A 39 -13.55 13.45 7.29
C ARG A 39 -12.90 13.06 5.98
N HIS A 40 -13.04 13.95 5.00
CA HIS A 40 -12.37 13.77 3.71
C HIS A 40 -10.85 13.85 3.87
N TRP A 41 -10.16 12.91 3.22
CA TRP A 41 -8.71 12.93 3.11
C TRP A 41 -8.25 14.11 2.27
N ARG A 42 -7.26 14.86 2.76
CA ARG A 42 -6.69 16.04 2.09
C ARG A 42 -5.28 15.80 1.53
N GLY A 43 -4.77 14.58 1.62
CA GLY A 43 -3.46 14.24 1.08
C GLY A 43 -3.52 13.80 -0.38
N THR A 44 -2.36 13.56 -0.97
CA THR A 44 -2.23 13.07 -2.35
C THR A 44 -1.72 11.64 -2.35
N VAL A 45 -2.28 10.79 -3.23
CA VAL A 45 -1.82 9.42 -3.46
C VAL A 45 -1.36 9.31 -4.90
N TRP A 46 -0.13 8.82 -5.09
CA TRP A 46 0.46 8.55 -6.39
C TRP A 46 0.84 7.06 -6.49
N TYR A 47 0.74 6.48 -7.68
CA TYR A 47 1.21 5.12 -8.00
C TYR A 47 0.68 4.01 -7.08
N MET A 48 -0.62 4.01 -6.76
CA MET A 48 -1.22 2.87 -6.05
C MET A 48 -1.23 1.63 -6.94
N ALA A 49 -0.65 0.53 -6.42
CA ALA A 49 -0.63 -0.76 -7.08
C ALA A 49 -0.92 -1.89 -6.08
N ILE A 50 -1.56 -2.95 -6.57
CA ILE A 50 -1.83 -4.18 -5.81
C ILE A 50 -1.24 -5.35 -6.60
N TYR A 51 -0.50 -6.20 -5.91
CA TYR A 51 0.14 -7.38 -6.50
C TYR A 51 -0.44 -8.64 -5.85
N ASP A 52 -0.63 -9.68 -6.65
CA ASP A 52 -1.06 -11.02 -6.23
C ASP A 52 0.08 -11.86 -5.61
N ARG A 53 1.28 -11.27 -5.52
CA ARG A 53 2.49 -11.88 -5.00
C ARG A 53 3.23 -10.94 -4.06
N ALA A 54 4.07 -11.53 -3.21
CA ALA A 54 5.03 -10.76 -2.44
C ALA A 54 6.08 -10.13 -3.37
N LEU A 55 6.40 -8.86 -3.13
CA LEU A 55 7.51 -8.17 -3.79
C LEU A 55 8.82 -8.48 -3.06
N THR A 56 9.92 -8.57 -3.83
CA THR A 56 11.26 -8.65 -3.26
C THR A 56 11.75 -7.26 -2.79
N PRO A 57 12.76 -7.19 -1.90
CA PRO A 57 13.34 -5.90 -1.49
C PRO A 57 13.81 -5.04 -2.67
N GLN A 58 14.38 -5.66 -3.70
CA GLN A 58 14.82 -4.97 -4.92
C GLN A 58 13.64 -4.38 -5.70
N GLN A 59 12.54 -5.12 -5.83
CA GLN A 59 11.34 -4.62 -6.51
C GLN A 59 10.68 -3.46 -5.74
N ILE A 60 10.71 -3.51 -4.41
CA ILE A 60 10.25 -2.40 -3.57
C ILE A 60 11.14 -1.17 -3.79
N MET A 61 12.46 -1.35 -3.91
CA MET A 61 13.39 -0.25 -4.21
C MET A 61 13.11 0.35 -5.59
N THR A 62 12.91 -0.46 -6.62
CA THR A 62 12.54 0.03 -7.96
C THR A 62 11.26 0.86 -7.93
N ASN A 63 10.22 0.41 -7.22
CA ASN A 63 8.98 1.17 -7.08
C ASN A 63 9.19 2.50 -6.34
N ARG A 64 10.08 2.55 -5.34
CA ARG A 64 10.45 3.80 -4.66
C ARG A 64 11.19 4.75 -5.60
N GLU A 65 12.12 4.23 -6.38
CA GLU A 65 12.97 5.01 -7.30
C GLU A 65 12.23 5.55 -8.52
N ALA A 66 11.09 4.94 -8.89
CA ALA A 66 10.19 5.51 -9.89
C ALA A 66 9.82 6.97 -9.54
N GLY A 67 9.77 7.31 -8.24
CA GLY A 67 9.58 8.66 -7.76
C GLY A 67 8.26 9.27 -8.24
N ILE A 68 8.12 10.58 -8.07
CA ILE A 68 7.13 11.36 -8.83
C ILE A 68 7.94 12.03 -9.94
N ASP A 69 7.57 11.79 -11.21
CA ASP A 69 8.06 12.62 -12.30
C ASP A 69 7.45 14.02 -12.14
N CYS A 70 8.15 14.90 -11.44
CA CYS A 70 7.73 16.28 -11.25
C CYS A 70 8.32 17.19 -12.32
N SER A 71 8.18 16.83 -13.59
CA SER A 71 8.34 17.76 -14.72
C SER A 71 7.15 18.74 -14.77
N GLY A 72 6.97 19.55 -13.72
CA GLY A 72 5.95 20.60 -13.63
C GLY A 72 5.12 20.67 -12.35
N CYS A 73 5.55 20.07 -11.23
CA CYS A 73 4.93 20.29 -9.92
C CYS A 73 5.41 21.59 -9.25
#